data_AF-A0A2N2MUS2-F1
#
_entry.id   AF-A0A2N2MUS2-F1
#
_cell.length_a   1.000
_cell.length_b   1.000
_cell.length_c   1.000
_cell.angle_alpha   90.00
_cell.angle_beta   90.00
_cell.angle_gamma   90.00
#
_symmetry.space_group_name_H-M   'P 1'
#
loop_
_entity.id
_entity.type
_entity.pdbx_description
1 polymer ?
#
loop_
_entity_poly.entity_id
_entity_poly.type
_entity_poly.pdbx_seq_one_letter_code
_entity_poly.pdbx_strand_id
1 'polypeptide(L)'
;MMLYIYTDFYKLFVPGSIQEMLSGLKDGLVVTQVYLLITAIVTIIPAFMIFLSLSLKTKINRWMNIILGAIHLLIGVVNLIGANWGFYIFYGVSLIMIAILIIVYAWKWPRNVKAL
;
A
#
# COMPACT_ATOMS: atom_id res chain seq x y z
N MET A 1 -5.88 1.62 3.10
CA MET A 1 -5.95 3.09 3.20
C MET A 1 -5.48 3.55 4.57
N MET A 2 -6.17 3.13 5.64
CA MET A 2 -5.86 3.59 6.99
C MET A 2 -4.42 3.33 7.43
N LEU A 3 -3.81 2.20 7.06
CA LEU A 3 -2.42 1.90 7.40
C LEU A 3 -1.45 2.98 6.89
N TYR A 4 -1.62 3.47 5.66
CA TYR A 4 -0.76 4.52 5.10
C TYR A 4 -0.93 5.84 5.84
N ILE A 5 -2.19 6.25 6.07
CA ILE A 5 -2.51 7.52 6.75
C ILE A 5 -1.88 7.54 8.15
N TYR A 6 -2.07 6.49 8.96
CA TYR A 6 -1.52 6.47 10.31
C TYR A 6 0.00 6.32 10.34
N THR A 7 0.59 5.61 9.37
CA THR A 7 2.05 5.52 9.26
C THR A 7 2.67 6.89 8.97
N ASP A 8 2.13 7.62 7.98
CA ASP A 8 2.61 8.96 7.63
C ASP A 8 2.31 9.99 8.74
N PHE A 9 1.16 9.86 9.42
CA PHE A 9 0.83 10.72 10.55
C PHE A 9 1.79 10.51 11.72
N TYR A 10 2.06 9.27 12.12
CA TYR A 10 3.01 8.99 13.19
C TYR A 10 4.45 9.33 12.83
N LYS A 11 4.82 9.29 11.54
CA LYS A 11 6.11 9.78 11.06
C LYS A 11 6.38 11.22 11.51
N LEU A 12 5.36 12.09 11.53
CA LEU A 12 5.54 13.50 11.90
C LEU A 12 6.02 13.68 13.35
N PHE A 13 5.81 12.68 14.22
CA PHE A 13 6.28 12.71 15.60
C PHE A 13 7.71 12.16 15.77
N VAL A 14 8.30 11.60 14.71
CA VAL A 14 9.69 11.15 14.73
C VAL A 14 10.62 12.38 14.74
N PRO A 15 11.64 12.43 15.62
CA PRO A 15 12.59 13.54 15.67
C PRO A 15 13.23 13.80 14.31
N GLY A 16 13.27 15.08 13.91
CA GLY A 16 13.83 15.52 12.63
C GLY A 16 12.85 15.52 11.45
N SER A 17 11.73 14.80 11.52
CA SER A 17 10.79 14.69 10.40
C SER A 17 10.05 15.98 10.08
N ILE A 18 9.70 16.80 11.08
CA ILE A 18 9.07 18.11 10.84
C ILE A 18 10.06 19.07 10.19
N GLN A 19 11.32 19.10 10.66
CA GLN A 19 12.37 19.95 10.11
C GLN A 19 12.66 19.59 8.65
N GLU A 20 12.72 18.29 8.35
CA GLU A 20 12.88 17.77 7.00
C GLU A 20 11.70 18.16 6.09
N MET A 21 10.47 18.03 6.59
CA MET A 21 9.29 18.45 5.84
C MET A 21 9.30 19.95 5.53
N LEU A 22 9.74 20.79 6.49
CA LEU A 22 9.87 22.23 6.30
C LEU A 22 10.98 22.60 5.31
N SER A 23 12.02 21.78 5.16
CA SER A 23 13.06 21.97 4.14
C SER A 23 12.66 21.46 2.76
N GLY A 24 11.43 20.96 2.59
CA GLY A 24 10.94 20.41 1.33
C GLY A 24 11.49 19.02 1.00
N LEU A 25 11.95 18.29 2.02
CA LEU A 25 12.51 16.95 1.89
C LEU A 25 11.57 15.92 2.53
N LYS A 26 11.69 14.66 2.08
CA LYS A 26 11.11 13.49 2.72
C LYS A 26 12.05 12.32 2.53
N ASP A 27 12.57 11.76 3.61
CA ASP A 27 13.58 10.68 3.59
C ASP A 27 14.81 11.04 2.72
N GLY A 28 15.27 12.29 2.79
CA GLY A 28 16.38 12.84 2.01
C GLY A 28 16.07 13.15 0.55
N LEU A 29 14.84 12.89 0.09
CA LEU A 29 14.42 13.14 -1.29
C LEU A 29 13.67 14.47 -1.39
N VAL A 30 13.93 15.22 -2.48
CA VAL A 30 13.23 16.46 -2.78
C VAL A 30 11.77 16.18 -3.09
N VAL A 31 10.89 16.82 -2.32
CA VAL A 31 9.44 16.73 -2.54
C VAL A 31 9.08 17.61 -3.73
N THR A 32 8.65 16.98 -4.81
CA THR A 32 8.15 17.65 -6.02
C THR A 32 6.65 17.41 -6.19
N GLN A 33 5.99 18.21 -7.03
CA GLN A 33 4.58 18.00 -7.39
C GLN A 33 4.33 16.58 -7.93
N VAL A 34 5.25 16.08 -8.76
CA VAL A 34 5.16 14.73 -9.33
C VAL A 34 5.29 13.66 -8.24
N TYR A 35 6.21 13.83 -7.29
CA TYR A 35 6.37 12.92 -6.16
C TYR A 35 5.08 12.80 -5.33
N LEU A 36 4.44 13.93 -5.02
CA LEU A 36 3.18 13.97 -4.28
C LEU A 36 2.04 13.32 -5.07
N LEU A 37 1.94 13.59 -6.37
CA LEU A 37 0.92 12.99 -7.23
C LEU A 37 1.06 11.48 -7.32
N ILE A 38 2.28 10.96 -7.50
CA ILE A 38 2.55 9.52 -7.54
C ILE A 38 2.16 8.87 -6.21
N THR A 39 2.54 9.48 -5.08
CA THR A 39 2.20 8.98 -3.75
C THR A 39 0.69 8.94 -3.53
N ALA A 40 -0.05 9.97 -3.97
CA ALA A 40 -1.51 10.02 -3.93
C ALA A 40 -2.17 8.93 -4.80
N ILE A 41 -1.64 8.69 -6.00
CA ILE A 41 -2.14 7.62 -6.90
C ILE A 41 -1.89 6.25 -6.29
N VAL A 42 -0.68 5.99 -5.77
CA VAL A 42 -0.35 4.70 -5.14
C VAL A 42 -1.25 4.45 -3.94
N THR A 43 -1.45 5.47 -3.12
CA THR A 43 -2.33 5.36 -1.96
C THR A 43 -3.78 5.15 -2.36
N ILE A 44 -4.35 5.72 -3.43
CA ILE A 44 -5.78 5.47 -3.73
C ILE A 44 -6.07 4.07 -4.28
N ILE A 45 -5.06 3.32 -4.74
CA ILE A 45 -5.24 2.01 -5.40
C ILE A 45 -6.13 1.04 -4.58
N PRO A 46 -5.87 0.76 -3.29
CA PRO A 46 -6.73 -0.17 -2.55
C PRO A 46 -8.18 0.28 -2.40
N ALA A 47 -8.49 1.58 -2.45
CA ALA A 47 -9.87 2.05 -2.47
C ALA A 47 -10.57 1.65 -3.79
N PHE A 48 -9.88 1.82 -4.91
CA PHE A 48 -10.36 1.31 -6.20
C PHE A 48 -10.45 -0.21 -6.23
N MET A 49 -9.51 -0.94 -5.62
CA MET A 49 -9.57 -2.41 -5.56
C MET A 49 -10.86 -2.90 -4.92
N ILE A 50 -11.34 -2.25 -3.85
CA ILE A 50 -12.62 -2.59 -3.21
C ILE A 50 -13.76 -2.44 -4.22
N PHE A 51 -13.86 -1.30 -4.90
CA PHE A 51 -14.90 -1.08 -5.91
C PHE A 51 -14.81 -2.02 -7.12
N LEU A 52 -13.59 -2.26 -7.62
CA LEU A 52 -13.32 -3.15 -8.75
C LEU A 52 -13.63 -4.60 -8.42
N SER A 53 -13.47 -5.00 -7.14
CA SER A 53 -13.82 -6.34 -6.69
C SER A 53 -15.31 -6.67 -6.81
N LEU A 54 -16.16 -5.64 -6.77
CA LEU A 54 -17.62 -5.76 -6.87
C LEU A 54 -18.13 -5.61 -8.32
N SER A 55 -17.43 -4.82 -9.14
CA SER A 55 -17.88 -4.45 -10.49
C SER A 55 -17.30 -5.32 -11.61
N LEU A 56 -16.11 -5.91 -11.42
CA LEU A 56 -15.43 -6.65 -12.48
C LEU A 56 -15.76 -8.14 -12.50
N LYS A 57 -15.71 -8.72 -13.71
CA LYS A 57 -15.76 -10.17 -13.90
C LYS A 57 -14.62 -10.86 -13.14
N THR A 58 -14.91 -12.02 -12.57
CA THR A 58 -14.01 -12.79 -11.69
C THR A 58 -12.60 -12.99 -12.26
N LYS A 59 -12.47 -13.23 -13.58
CA LYS A 59 -11.17 -13.43 -14.24
C LYS A 59 -10.28 -12.19 -14.20
N ILE A 60 -10.85 -11.00 -14.46
CA ILE A 60 -10.10 -9.74 -14.50
C ILE A 60 -9.77 -9.30 -13.07
N ASN A 61 -10.78 -9.35 -12.19
CA ASN A 61 -10.61 -9.01 -10.78
C ASN A 61 -9.48 -9.82 -10.12
N ARG A 62 -9.35 -11.11 -10.44
CA ARG A 62 -8.27 -11.95 -9.92
C ARG A 62 -6.88 -11.43 -10.29
N TRP A 63 -6.62 -11.19 -11.57
CA TRP A 63 -5.31 -10.72 -12.03
C TRP A 63 -4.98 -9.34 -11.46
N MET A 64 -5.98 -8.45 -11.37
CA MET A 64 -5.79 -7.13 -10.75
C MET A 64 -5.40 -7.25 -9.27
N ASN A 65 -6.08 -8.10 -8.49
CA ASN A 65 -5.73 -8.30 -7.08
C ASN A 65 -4.31 -8.88 -6.90
N ILE A 66 -3.89 -9.80 -7.76
CA ILE A 66 -2.52 -10.37 -7.71
C ILE A 66 -1.49 -9.29 -8.03
N ILE A 67 -1.66 -8.54 -9.12
CA ILE A 67 -0.69 -7.52 -9.57
C ILE A 67 -0.61 -6.40 -8.53
N LEU A 68 -1.75 -5.85 -8.12
CA LEU A 68 -1.79 -4.74 -7.16
C LEU A 68 -1.35 -5.19 -5.76
N GLY A 69 -1.69 -6.43 -5.36
CA GLY A 69 -1.18 -7.05 -4.14
C GLY A 69 0.34 -7.18 -4.15
N ALA A 70 0.94 -7.62 -5.25
CA ALA A 70 2.39 -7.71 -5.39
C ALA A 70 3.08 -6.34 -5.32
N ILE A 71 2.48 -5.31 -5.92
CA ILE A 71 2.98 -3.93 -5.82
C ILE A 71 2.97 -3.46 -4.36
N HIS A 72 1.87 -3.70 -3.62
CA HIS A 72 1.77 -3.30 -2.21
C HIS A 72 2.69 -4.11 -1.29
N LEU A 73 2.93 -5.37 -1.63
CA LEU A 73 3.94 -6.20 -0.96
C LEU A 73 5.32 -5.55 -1.09
N LEU A 74 5.73 -5.18 -2.30
CA LEU A 74 7.02 -4.52 -2.55
C LEU A 74 7.13 -3.18 -1.81
N ILE A 75 6.08 -2.36 -1.83
CA ILE A 75 6.03 -1.11 -1.07
C ILE A 75 6.21 -1.38 0.43
N GLY A 76 5.54 -2.38 0.97
CA GLY A 76 5.70 -2.77 2.38
C GLY A 76 7.12 -3.20 2.71
N VAL A 77 7.77 -3.97 1.85
CA VAL A 77 9.17 -4.38 2.02
C VAL A 77 10.10 -3.16 1.98
N VAL A 78 9.95 -2.28 0.99
CA VAL A 78 10.77 -1.06 0.88
C VAL A 78 10.60 -0.16 2.10
N ASN A 79 9.38 -0.01 2.62
CA ASN A 79 9.11 0.79 3.81
C ASN A 79 9.74 0.23 5.09
N LEU A 80 10.08 -1.07 5.14
CA LEU A 80 10.78 -1.66 6.28
C LEU A 80 12.30 -1.48 6.21
N ILE A 81 12.85 -1.14 5.04
CA ILE A 81 14.28 -0.89 4.89
C ILE A 81 14.62 0.40 5.65
N GLY A 82 15.49 0.30 6.66
CA GLY A 82 15.88 1.44 7.50
C GLY A 82 14.86 1.82 8.58
N ALA A 83 13.81 1.01 8.80
CA ALA A 83 12.81 1.26 9.82
C ALA A 83 13.37 0.96 11.23
N ASN A 84 13.61 2.02 12.02
CA ASN A 84 14.12 1.91 13.39
C ASN A 84 13.03 2.06 14.47
N TRP A 85 11.84 2.52 14.09
CA TRP A 85 10.73 2.77 15.01
C TRP A 85 9.70 1.64 14.99
N GLY A 86 9.24 1.22 16.16
CA GLY A 86 8.32 0.08 16.29
C GLY A 86 7.01 0.23 15.51
N PHE A 87 6.45 1.44 15.40
CA PHE A 87 5.23 1.66 14.61
C PHE A 87 5.46 1.41 13.12
N TYR A 88 6.61 1.83 12.57
CA TYR A 88 6.97 1.58 11.17
C TYR A 88 7.05 0.08 10.89
N ILE A 89 7.68 -0.66 11.80
CA ILE A 89 7.79 -2.12 11.71
C ILE A 89 6.39 -2.75 11.76
N PHE A 90 5.55 -2.36 12.72
CA PHE A 90 4.21 -2.89 12.88
C PHE A 90 3.32 -2.63 11.66
N TYR A 91 3.26 -1.39 11.16
CA TYR A 91 2.47 -1.04 9.99
C TYR A 91 3.03 -1.66 8.70
N GLY A 92 4.35 -1.71 8.53
CA GLY A 92 5.01 -2.35 7.39
C GLY A 92 4.74 -3.85 7.33
N VAL A 93 4.88 -4.56 8.45
CA VAL A 93 4.55 -6.00 8.55
C VAL A 93 3.05 -6.23 8.30
N SER A 94 2.18 -5.39 8.86
CA SER A 94 0.73 -5.49 8.63
C SER A 94 0.38 -5.32 7.15
N LEU A 95 1.02 -4.36 6.47
CA LEU A 95 0.82 -4.12 5.04
C LEU A 95 1.27 -5.33 4.20
N ILE A 96 2.43 -5.90 4.50
CA ILE A 96 2.94 -7.11 3.83
C ILE A 96 2.00 -8.28 4.06
N MET A 97 1.56 -8.51 5.30
CA MET A 97 0.66 -9.62 5.63
C MET A 97 -0.65 -9.52 4.86
N ILE A 98 -1.27 -8.34 4.81
CA ILE A 98 -2.50 -8.11 4.05
C ILE A 98 -2.27 -8.31 2.55
N ALA A 99 -1.16 -7.83 2.01
CA ALA A 99 -0.82 -8.03 0.60
C ALA A 99 -0.68 -9.52 0.24
N ILE A 100 -0.01 -10.31 1.09
CA ILE A 100 0.10 -11.76 0.93
C ILE A 100 -1.29 -12.41 0.95
N LEU A 101 -2.14 -12.05 1.91
CA LEU A 101 -3.50 -12.58 2.00
C LEU A 101 -4.28 -12.28 0.72
N ILE A 102 -4.23 -11.05 0.21
CA ILE A 102 -4.90 -10.66 -1.05
C ILE A 102 -4.44 -11.55 -2.21
N ILE A 103 -3.12 -11.76 -2.35
CA ILE A 103 -2.56 -12.59 -3.43
C ILE A 103 -3.02 -14.05 -3.28
N VAL A 104 -2.92 -14.61 -2.07
CA VAL A 104 -3.29 -16.01 -1.79
C VAL A 104 -4.77 -16.25 -2.03
N TYR A 105 -5.65 -15.37 -1.55
CA TYR A 105 -7.10 -15.48 -1.75
C TYR A 105 -7.49 -15.27 -3.21
N ALA A 106 -6.86 -14.32 -3.92
CA ALA A 106 -7.08 -14.16 -5.35
C ALA A 106 -6.65 -15.41 -6.12
N TRP A 107 -5.52 -16.03 -5.74
CA TRP A 107 -5.04 -17.26 -6.38
C TRP A 107 -5.97 -18.46 -6.15
N LYS A 108 -6.47 -18.63 -4.92
CA LYS A 108 -7.37 -19.73 -4.53
C LYS A 108 -8.81 -19.58 -5.03
N TRP A 109 -9.18 -18.43 -5.60
CA TRP A 109 -10.56 -18.17 -6.00
C TRP A 109 -11.07 -19.22 -7.03
N PRO A 110 -12.21 -19.89 -6.76
CA PRO A 110 -12.70 -20.99 -7.59
C PRO A 110 -13.08 -20.53 -9.00
N ARG A 111 -12.70 -21.34 -10.00
CA ARG A 111 -12.79 -21.00 -11.44
C ARG A 111 -14.21 -21.05 -12.01
N ASN A 112 -15.16 -21.66 -11.31
CA ASN A 112 -16.50 -21.90 -11.82
C ASN A 112 -17.54 -21.81 -10.70
N VAL A 113 -18.32 -20.73 -10.69
CA VAL A 113 -19.74 -20.90 -10.35
C VAL A 113 -20.40 -21.10 -11.71
N LYS A 114 -20.62 -22.36 -12.10
CA LYS A 114 -21.67 -22.63 -13.08
C LYS A 114 -22.94 -22.17 -12.37
N ALA A 115 -23.52 -21.07 -12.84
CA ALA A 115 -24.89 -20.75 -12.53
C ALA A 115 -25.72 -21.95 -13.02
N LEU A 116 -26.33 -22.66 -12.06
CA LEU A 116 -27.41 -23.61 -12.33
C LEU A 116 -28.65 -22.81 -12.73
#